data_AF-A0A848YZZ2-F1
#
_entry.id   AF-A0A848YZZ2-F1
#
_cell.length_a   1.000
_cell.length_b   1.000
_cell.length_c   1.000
_cell.angle_alpha   90.00
_cell.angle_beta   90.00
_cell.angle_gamma   90.00
#
_symmetry.space_group_name_H-M   'P 1'
#
loop_
_entity.id
_entity.type
_entity.pdbx_description
1 polymer ?
#
loop_
_entity_poly.entity_id
_entity_poly.type
_entity_poly.pdbx_seq_one_letter_code
_entity_poly.pdbx_strand_id
1 'polypeptide(L)'
;MAGMSIERVWELIDNSTIKDNITWEGKCHDCETEVKVNAIRKGDELQINGGSVYEPAADRFLVKCDHCHEKDPVLTNYQSCEVYSRVVGYLRPVTQWNDAKRAEFDDRKMYDSILGNNNSGL
;
A
#
# COMPACT_ATOMS: atom_id res chain seq x y z
N MET A 1 -12.10 0.03 -0.22
CA MET A 1 -11.28 -0.87 0.63
C MET A 1 -10.72 -1.94 -0.29
N ALA A 2 -9.41 -2.21 -0.26
CA ALA A 2 -8.79 -3.29 -1.04
C ALA A 2 -9.06 -4.65 -0.38
N GLY A 3 -10.34 -4.97 -0.19
CA GLY A 3 -10.80 -6.26 0.32
C GLY A 3 -11.21 -7.14 -0.86
N MET A 4 -10.74 -8.38 -0.87
CA MET A 4 -11.18 -9.38 -1.83
C MET A 4 -12.61 -9.80 -1.48
N SER A 5 -13.52 -9.84 -2.45
CA SER A 5 -14.89 -10.32 -2.20
C SER A 5 -14.91 -11.85 -2.13
N ILE A 6 -15.92 -12.43 -1.47
CA ILE A 6 -16.05 -13.87 -1.37
C ILE A 6 -16.23 -14.53 -2.74
N GLU A 7 -16.93 -13.86 -3.66
CA GLU A 7 -17.14 -14.31 -5.04
C GLU A 7 -15.83 -14.36 -5.82
N ARG A 8 -14.94 -13.36 -5.62
CA ARG A 8 -13.61 -13.36 -6.24
C ARG A 8 -12.76 -14.53 -5.74
N VAL A 9 -12.81 -14.84 -4.45
CA VAL A 9 -12.08 -16.00 -3.92
C VAL A 9 -12.63 -17.31 -4.48
N TRP A 10 -13.95 -17.45 -4.64
CA TRP A 10 -14.55 -18.63 -5.26
C TRP A 10 -14.15 -18.78 -6.73
N GLU A 11 -14.16 -17.70 -7.51
CA GLU A 11 -13.67 -17.72 -8.90
C GLU A 11 -12.22 -18.22 -8.98
N LEU A 12 -11.35 -17.75 -8.07
CA LEU A 12 -9.94 -18.18 -8.01
C LEU A 12 -9.80 -19.66 -7.65
N ILE A 13 -10.63 -20.16 -6.73
CA ILE A 13 -10.65 -21.60 -6.38
C ILE A 13 -11.15 -22.43 -7.56
N ASP A 14 -12.24 -22.03 -8.21
CA ASP A 14 -12.86 -22.76 -9.31
C ASP A 14 -11.94 -22.83 -10.55
N ASN A 15 -11.11 -21.81 -10.76
CA ASN A 15 -10.08 -21.77 -11.81
C ASN A 15 -8.77 -22.48 -11.44
N SER A 16 -8.59 -22.89 -10.18
CA SER A 16 -7.38 -23.56 -9.73
C SER A 16 -7.37 -25.05 -10.11
N THR A 17 -6.18 -25.65 -10.22
CA THR A 17 -6.02 -27.06 -10.58
C THR A 17 -6.55 -28.02 -9.52
N ILE A 18 -6.70 -27.54 -8.27
CA ILE A 18 -7.15 -28.32 -7.13
C ILE A 18 -8.53 -27.80 -6.73
N LYS A 19 -9.57 -28.58 -7.05
CA LYS A 19 -10.94 -28.24 -6.65
C LYS A 19 -11.00 -28.08 -5.13
N ASP A 20 -11.61 -26.99 -4.67
CA ASP A 20 -11.94 -26.66 -3.28
C ASP A 20 -10.86 -25.98 -2.42
N ASN A 21 -9.62 -25.77 -2.90
CA ASN A 21 -8.64 -24.96 -2.17
C ASN A 21 -7.67 -24.18 -3.07
N ILE A 22 -7.22 -23.03 -2.57
CA ILE A 22 -6.16 -22.23 -3.17
C ILE A 22 -5.18 -21.77 -2.09
N THR A 23 -3.89 -21.81 -2.42
CA THR A 23 -2.81 -21.41 -1.51
C THR A 23 -2.00 -20.27 -2.13
N TRP A 24 -1.72 -19.25 -1.33
CA TRP A 24 -0.76 -18.19 -1.65
C TRP A 24 0.45 -18.30 -0.74
N GLU A 25 1.63 -18.35 -1.35
CA GLU A 25 2.92 -18.43 -0.67
C GLU A 25 3.73 -17.17 -1.01
N GLY A 26 4.37 -16.58 0.00
CA GLY A 26 5.18 -15.39 -0.22
C GLY A 26 5.66 -14.78 1.08
N LYS A 27 6.19 -13.56 0.98
CA LYS A 27 6.59 -12.78 2.15
C LYS A 27 5.42 -11.93 2.65
N CYS A 28 5.25 -11.86 3.96
CA CYS A 28 4.31 -10.95 4.60
C CYS A 28 4.60 -9.51 4.19
N HIS A 29 3.57 -8.77 3.79
CA HIS A 29 3.69 -7.38 3.33
C HIS A 29 4.28 -6.44 4.40
N ASP A 30 4.04 -6.71 5.68
CA ASP A 30 4.45 -5.82 6.77
C ASP A 30 5.77 -6.21 7.43
N CYS A 31 6.05 -7.50 7.62
CA CYS A 31 7.22 -7.99 8.37
C CYS A 31 8.21 -8.79 7.52
N GLU A 32 7.93 -9.02 6.25
CA GLU A 32 8.75 -9.76 5.29
C GLU A 32 9.01 -11.25 5.61
N THR A 33 8.47 -11.77 6.72
CA THR A 33 8.54 -13.21 7.06
C THR A 33 7.78 -14.04 6.02
N GLU A 34 8.31 -15.22 5.68
CA GLU A 34 7.64 -16.18 4.81
C GLU A 34 6.32 -16.66 5.43
N VAL A 35 5.25 -16.62 4.65
CA VAL A 35 3.89 -16.99 5.04
C VAL A 35 3.23 -17.80 3.95
N LYS A 36 2.32 -18.68 4.38
CA LYS A 36 1.47 -19.49 3.52
C LYS A 36 0.03 -19.29 3.96
N VAL A 37 -0.76 -18.64 3.11
CA VAL A 37 -2.18 -18.41 3.36
C VAL A 37 -2.99 -19.37 2.49
N ASN A 38 -3.94 -20.07 3.08
CA ASN A 38 -4.78 -21.05 2.38
C ASN A 38 -6.25 -20.68 2.52
N ALA A 39 -6.98 -20.62 1.41
CA ALA A 39 -8.42 -20.49 1.38
C ALA A 39 -9.06 -21.81 0.94
N ILE A 40 -9.94 -22.34 1.78
CA ILE A 40 -10.66 -23.60 1.57
C ILE A 40 -12.15 -23.30 1.45
N ARG A 41 -12.78 -23.80 0.38
CA ARG A 41 -14.23 -23.74 0.20
C ARG A 41 -14.88 -24.98 0.83
N LYS A 42 -15.77 -24.77 1.81
CA LYS A 42 -16.57 -25.83 2.44
C LYS A 42 -18.06 -25.54 2.18
N GLY A 43 -18.54 -25.94 1.01
CA GLY A 43 -19.89 -25.58 0.56
C GLY A 43 -20.00 -24.09 0.29
N ASP A 44 -20.87 -23.41 1.05
CA ASP A 44 -21.08 -21.95 0.98
C ASP A 44 -20.20 -21.16 1.95
N GLU A 45 -19.39 -21.83 2.77
CA GLU A 45 -18.45 -21.19 3.70
C GLU A 45 -17.04 -21.10 3.11
N LEU A 46 -16.38 -19.96 3.36
CA LEU A 46 -14.97 -19.74 3.05
C LEU A 46 -14.14 -19.74 4.34
N GLN A 47 -13.14 -20.61 4.42
CA GLN A 47 -12.19 -20.65 5.54
C GLN A 47 -10.81 -20.20 5.07
N ILE A 48 -10.28 -19.13 5.66
CA ILE A 48 -8.93 -18.60 5.40
C ILE A 48 -8.04 -18.94 6.60
N ASN A 49 -6.87 -19.52 6.36
CA ASN A 49 -5.91 -19.93 7.38
C ASN A 49 -4.50 -19.42 7.06
N GLY A 50 -3.71 -19.12 8.11
CA GLY A 50 -2.30 -18.74 7.98
C GLY A 50 -2.06 -17.27 7.62
N GLY A 51 -3.06 -16.42 7.80
CA GLY A 51 -3.00 -14.99 7.53
C GLY A 51 -4.19 -14.45 6.75
N SER A 52 -3.93 -13.38 6.01
CA SER A 52 -4.91 -12.71 5.14
C SER A 52 -4.31 -12.46 3.76
N VAL A 53 -5.19 -12.43 2.75
CA VAL A 53 -4.82 -12.15 1.36
C VAL A 53 -5.55 -10.91 0.88
N TYR A 54 -4.83 -10.08 0.13
CA TYR A 54 -5.31 -8.83 -0.45
C TYR A 54 -5.02 -8.84 -1.95
N GLU A 55 -5.92 -8.27 -2.74
CA GLU A 55 -5.75 -8.10 -4.19
C GLU A 55 -5.80 -6.59 -4.53
N PRO A 56 -4.73 -5.82 -4.29
CA PRO A 56 -4.72 -4.37 -4.59
C PRO A 56 -4.86 -4.03 -6.09
N ALA A 57 -4.57 -4.96 -6.99
CA ALA A 57 -4.78 -4.84 -8.43
C ALA A 57 -5.07 -6.23 -8.99
N ALA A 58 -5.73 -6.32 -10.15
CA ALA A 58 -6.09 -7.59 -10.77
C ALA A 58 -4.88 -8.54 -10.87
N ASP A 59 -5.03 -9.73 -10.31
CA ASP A 59 -4.03 -10.81 -10.28
C ASP A 59 -2.73 -10.46 -9.51
N ARG A 60 -2.72 -9.37 -8.75
CA ARG A 60 -1.63 -9.02 -7.83
C ARG A 60 -2.06 -9.30 -6.40
N PHE A 61 -1.60 -10.43 -5.87
CA PHE A 61 -1.90 -10.84 -4.50
C PHE A 61 -0.78 -10.43 -3.53
N LEU A 62 -1.19 -9.88 -2.39
CA LEU A 62 -0.31 -9.60 -1.24
C LEU A 62 -0.85 -10.36 -0.03
N VAL A 63 0.05 -10.84 0.82
CA VAL A 63 -0.27 -11.65 1.99
C VAL A 63 0.23 -10.97 3.26
N LYS A 64 -0.51 -11.10 4.36
CA LYS A 64 -0.04 -10.76 5.70
C LYS A 64 -0.13 -11.98 6.61
N CYS A 65 0.84 -12.17 7.51
CA CYS A 65 0.72 -13.18 8.58
C CYS A 65 -0.40 -12.80 9.56
N ASP A 66 -0.85 -13.77 10.35
CA ASP A 66 -1.86 -13.56 11.40
C ASP A 66 -1.46 -12.43 12.36
N HIS A 67 -0.20 -12.41 12.80
CA HIS A 67 0.30 -11.39 13.73
C HIS A 67 0.21 -9.97 13.16
N CYS A 68 0.60 -9.76 11.90
CA CYS A 68 0.54 -8.45 11.26
C CYS A 68 -0.89 -8.04 10.92
N HIS A 69 -1.74 -9.00 10.52
CA HIS A 69 -3.16 -8.75 10.25
C HIS A 69 -3.92 -8.34 11.51
N GLU A 70 -3.69 -9.03 12.64
CA GLU A 70 -4.32 -8.70 13.92
C GLU A 70 -3.86 -7.32 14.44
N LYS A 71 -2.59 -6.98 14.21
CA LYS A 71 -2.05 -5.67 14.57
C LYS A 71 -2.64 -4.54 13.71
N ASP A 72 -2.72 -4.74 12.40
CA ASP A 72 -3.34 -3.80 11.45
C ASP A 72 -3.90 -4.55 10.22
N PRO A 73 -5.24 -4.71 10.13
CA PRO A 73 -5.87 -5.42 9.03
C PRO A 73 -5.88 -4.60 7.72
N VAL A 74 -5.49 -3.32 7.76
CA VAL A 74 -5.48 -2.46 6.58
C VAL A 74 -4.19 -2.65 5.80
N LEU A 75 -4.31 -2.85 4.49
CA LEU A 75 -3.17 -2.85 3.59
C LEU A 75 -2.76 -1.40 3.28
N THR A 76 -1.64 -0.96 3.86
CA THR A 76 -1.04 0.36 3.62
C THR A 76 0.24 0.23 2.77
N ASN A 77 0.68 1.31 2.13
CA ASN A 77 1.95 1.36 1.37
C ASN A 77 2.13 0.30 0.25
N TYR A 78 1.04 -0.28 -0.26
CA TYR A 78 1.09 -1.26 -1.37
C TYR A 78 1.25 -0.62 -2.76
N GLN A 79 1.00 0.69 -2.84
CA GLN A 79 1.15 1.51 -4.04
C GLN A 79 1.91 2.80 -3.70
N SER A 80 2.72 3.28 -4.65
CA SER A 80 3.41 4.55 -4.51
C SER A 80 2.41 5.70 -4.48
N CYS A 81 2.52 6.58 -3.50
CA CYS A 81 1.76 7.82 -3.47
C CYS A 81 2.43 8.85 -4.40
N GLU A 82 1.72 9.32 -5.42
CA GLU A 82 2.22 10.39 -6.28
C GLU A 82 2.08 11.75 -5.59
N VAL A 83 3.21 12.41 -5.34
CA VAL A 83 3.24 13.72 -4.69
C VAL A 83 3.15 14.81 -5.73
N TYR A 84 2.20 15.72 -5.54
CA TYR A 84 1.98 16.88 -6.41
C TYR A 84 2.46 18.17 -5.76
N SER A 85 2.96 19.06 -6.60
CA SER A 85 3.27 20.44 -6.24
C SER A 85 2.29 21.38 -6.95
N ARG A 86 1.86 22.44 -6.25
CA ARG A 86 1.03 23.50 -6.83
C ARG A 86 1.87 24.74 -7.07
N VAL A 87 2.25 24.98 -8.32
CA VAL A 87 2.99 26.19 -8.72
C VAL A 87 2.06 27.10 -9.50
N VAL A 88 1.83 28.32 -9.02
CA VAL A 88 0.96 29.34 -9.64
C VAL A 88 -0.41 28.84 -10.11
N GLY A 89 -1.00 27.89 -9.38
CA GLY A 89 -2.33 27.36 -9.66
C GLY A 89 -2.37 26.06 -10.46
N TYR A 90 -1.25 25.60 -11.06
CA TYR A 90 -1.17 24.33 -11.77
C TYR A 90 -0.60 23.22 -10.87
N LEU A 91 -1.21 22.03 -10.93
CA LEU A 91 -0.73 20.82 -10.24
C LEU A 91 0.24 20.06 -11.16
N ARG A 92 1.46 19.84 -10.68
CA ARG A 92 2.48 19.05 -11.37
C ARG A 92 3.06 17.97 -10.46
N PRO A 93 3.20 16.72 -10.92
CA PRO A 93 3.90 15.68 -10.18
C PRO A 93 5.34 16.11 -9.87
N VAL A 94 5.77 15.92 -8.62
CA VAL A 94 7.15 16.22 -8.19
C VAL A 94 8.15 15.31 -8.92
N THR A 95 7.74 14.10 -9.27
CA THR A 95 8.51 13.14 -10.08
C THR A 95 8.87 13.68 -11.47
N GLN A 96 8.14 14.67 -11.99
CA GLN A 96 8.36 15.29 -13.30
C GLN A 96 9.10 16.64 -13.24
N TRP A 97 9.67 17.00 -12.09
CA TRP A 97 10.46 18.22 -11.96
C TRP A 97 11.76 18.13 -12.75
N ASN A 98 12.06 19.17 -13.53
CA ASN A 98 13.37 19.31 -14.16
C ASN A 98 14.45 19.68 -13.12
N ASP A 99 15.71 19.63 -13.52
CA ASP A 99 16.85 19.82 -12.63
C ASP A 99 16.85 21.20 -11.97
N ALA A 100 16.52 22.23 -12.74
CA ALA A 100 16.40 23.60 -12.23
C ALA A 100 15.32 23.74 -11.16
N LYS A 101 14.18 23.04 -11.30
CA LYS A 101 13.10 23.08 -10.30
C LYS A 101 13.47 22.33 -9.02
N ARG A 102 14.21 21.23 -9.14
CA ARG A 102 14.74 20.49 -7.98
C ARG A 102 15.75 21.34 -7.21
N ALA A 103 16.67 22.02 -7.92
CA ALA A 103 17.62 22.94 -7.32
C ALA A 103 16.92 24.14 -6.63
N GLU A 104 15.96 24.78 -7.33
CA GLU A 104 15.18 25.88 -6.73
C GLU A 104 14.42 25.44 -5.47
N PHE A 105 13.91 24.21 -5.43
CA PHE A 105 13.25 23.68 -4.24
C PHE A 105 14.23 23.43 -3.09
N ASP A 106 15.44 22.94 -3.36
CA ASP A 106 16.49 22.71 -2.36
C ASP A 106 16.95 24.04 -1.70
N ASP A 107 16.98 25.12 -2.48
CA ASP A 107 17.30 26.47 -1.98
C ASP A 107 16.20 27.07 -1.09
N ARG A 108 14.99 26.49 -1.06
CA ARG A 108 13.86 27.04 -0.27
C ARG A 108 14.12 26.88 1.21
N LYS A 109 14.02 28.00 1.92
CA LYS A 109 14.02 28.02 3.39
C LYS A 109 12.60 28.20 3.89
N MET A 110 12.23 27.38 4.86
CA MET A 110 11.00 27.59 5.61
C MET A 110 11.16 28.89 6.43
N TYR A 111 10.05 29.61 6.60
CA TYR A 111 10.03 30.73 7.52
C TYR A 111 10.26 30.20 8.94
N ASP A 112 11.38 30.62 9.55
CA ASP A 112 11.66 30.35 10.95
C ASP A 112 11.16 31.54 11.78
N SER A 113 10.15 31.31 12.61
CA SER A 113 9.55 32.33 13.45
C SER A 113 10.52 32.90 14.48
N ILE A 114 11.64 32.22 14.78
CA ILE A 114 12.66 32.70 15.72
C ILE A 114 13.61 33.71 15.05
N LEU A 115 13.77 33.67 13.73
CA LEU A 115 14.63 34.61 12.99
C LEU A 115 13.95 35.96 12.66
N GLY A 116 12.63 36.07 12.86
CA GLY A 116 11.83 37.26 12.51
C GLY A 116 11.87 38.43 13.50
N ASN A 117 12.41 38.26 14.71
CA ASN A 117 12.35 39.27 15.78
C ASN A 117 13.67 40.04 16.05
N ASN A 118 14.74 39.80 15.28
CA ASN A 118 16.06 40.40 15.55
C ASN A 118 16.44 41.55 14.60
N ASN A 119 15.49 42.38 14.17
CA ASN A 119 15.79 43.64 13.49
C ASN A 119 14.95 44.79 14.08
N SER A 120 15.39 45.29 15.22
CA SER A 120 15.05 46.63 15.74
C SER A 120 16.38 47.31 16.08
N GLY A 121 16.98 47.99 15.10
CA GLY A 121 18.28 48.60 15.29
C GLY A 121 18.91 49.14 14.02
N LEU A 122 18.21 50.07 13.35
CA LEU A 122 18.79 51.23 12.66
C LEU A 122 17.74 52.35 12.69
#